data_AF-V5AQ10-F1
#
_entry.id   AF-V5AQ10-F1
#
_cell.length_a   1.000
_cell.length_b   1.000
_cell.length_c   1.000
_cell.angle_alpha   90.00
_cell.angle_beta   90.00
_cell.angle_gamma   90.00
#
_symmetry.space_group_name_H-M   'P 1'
#
loop_
_entity.id
_entity.type
_entity.pdbx_description
1 polymer ?
#
loop_
_entity_poly.entity_id
_entity_poly.type
_entity_poly.pdbx_seq_one_letter_code
_entity_poly.pdbx_strand_id
1 'polypeptide(L)'
;MASCSRGILIAGVTNRARTQMAEGILRHLTANTVFIKSGGVHHEATVHPLAVKVMQEIGIDISGQSVSSLESARRQRDTYDGYISIDCGYDCRMTDKTQRPSAGLRGQVRDVPGINMDAASVKDDQENYVVASSSEEENVVGYDPMLVPSMPSHWEYGVDATDAQRHWKIWSPRDPSIFHENSTRKFQDHLYEGEPLFMQLHTSFMRVRMKSVGAVGNG
;
A
#
# COMPACT_ATOMS: atom_id res chain seq x y z
N MET A 1 2.59 -2.00 32.91
CA MET A 1 4.01 -2.27 32.59
C MET A 1 4.26 -1.78 31.18
N ALA A 2 5.41 -1.16 30.91
CA ALA A 2 5.76 -0.77 29.55
C ALA A 2 5.94 -2.05 28.70
N SER A 3 5.40 -2.06 27.48
CA SER A 3 5.58 -3.19 26.56
C SER A 3 7.06 -3.34 26.20
N CYS A 4 7.50 -4.58 25.97
CA CYS A 4 8.85 -4.87 25.46
C CYS A 4 9.00 -4.48 23.98
N SER A 5 7.88 -4.19 23.29
CA SER A 5 7.92 -3.77 21.89
C SER A 5 8.41 -2.33 21.74
N ARG A 6 9.43 -2.15 20.92
CA ARG A 6 10.03 -0.87 20.52
C ARG A 6 9.19 -0.12 19.49
N GLY A 7 8.29 -0.82 18.80
CA GLY A 7 7.27 -0.24 17.92
C GLY A 7 7.00 -1.05 16.66
N ILE A 8 5.86 -0.74 16.02
CA ILE A 8 5.37 -1.38 14.80
C ILE A 8 5.22 -0.31 13.71
N LEU A 9 5.76 -0.60 12.53
CA LEU A 9 5.57 0.19 11.32
C LEU A 9 4.52 -0.42 10.41
N ILE A 10 3.58 0.41 9.95
CA ILE A 10 2.58 0.05 8.95
C ILE A 10 2.89 0.86 7.67
N ALA A 11 3.33 0.17 6.63
CA ALA A 11 3.69 0.76 5.35
C ALA A 11 2.57 0.61 4.33
N GLY A 12 2.36 1.65 3.52
CA GLY A 12 1.47 1.62 2.38
C GLY A 12 1.93 2.57 1.28
N VAL A 13 1.24 2.56 0.14
CA VAL A 13 1.57 3.47 -0.97
C VAL A 13 1.11 4.91 -0.69
N THR A 14 -0.10 5.12 -0.17
CA THR A 14 -0.72 6.46 -0.06
C THR A 14 -1.02 6.94 1.36
N ASN A 15 -0.96 6.04 2.33
CA ASN A 15 -1.36 6.26 3.72
C ASN A 15 -2.74 6.95 3.92
N ARG A 16 -3.73 6.64 3.06
CA ARG A 16 -5.01 7.37 2.99
C ARG A 16 -6.20 6.70 3.67
N ALA A 17 -6.29 5.37 3.61
CA ALA A 17 -7.46 4.62 4.09
C ALA A 17 -7.04 3.34 4.85
N ARG A 18 -6.65 2.27 4.14
CA ARG A 18 -6.34 0.96 4.74
C ARG A 18 -5.34 1.02 5.90
N THR A 19 -4.24 1.76 5.73
CA THR A 19 -3.20 1.93 6.75
C THR A 19 -3.67 2.78 7.94
N GLN A 20 -4.53 3.78 7.73
CA GLN A 20 -5.11 4.62 8.79
C GLN A 20 -6.09 3.80 9.64
N MET A 21 -6.94 3.00 8.98
CA MET A 21 -7.82 2.06 9.66
C MET A 21 -7.02 1.02 10.45
N ALA A 22 -5.99 0.41 9.85
CA ALA A 22 -5.13 -0.55 10.52
C ALA A 22 -4.42 0.04 11.76
N GLU A 23 -3.95 1.29 11.66
CA GLU A 23 -3.35 2.02 12.79
C GLU A 23 -4.38 2.24 13.92
N GLY A 24 -5.60 2.65 13.60
CA GLY A 24 -6.68 2.82 14.57
C GLY A 24 -7.04 1.50 15.28
N ILE A 25 -7.20 0.42 14.50
CA ILE A 25 -7.51 -0.92 15.04
C ILE A 25 -6.39 -1.41 15.96
N LEU A 26 -5.13 -1.37 15.53
CA LEU A 26 -4.02 -1.89 16.33
C LEU A 26 -3.81 -1.08 17.61
N ARG A 27 -4.01 0.24 17.57
CA ARG A 27 -3.95 1.08 18.77
C ARG A 27 -5.04 0.74 19.77
N HIS A 28 -6.27 0.56 19.29
CA HIS A 28 -7.40 0.18 20.13
C HIS A 28 -7.17 -1.19 20.77
N LEU A 29 -6.78 -2.20 20.00
CA LEU A 29 -6.54 -3.56 20.49
C LEU A 29 -5.35 -3.66 21.46
N THR A 30 -4.33 -2.82 21.29
CA THR A 30 -3.16 -2.78 22.19
C THR A 30 -3.37 -1.85 23.38
N ALA A 31 -4.52 -1.20 23.50
CA ALA A 31 -4.79 -0.15 24.50
C ALA A 31 -3.65 0.90 24.58
N ASN A 32 -3.09 1.27 23.43
CA ASN A 32 -1.94 2.17 23.30
C ASN A 32 -0.67 1.75 24.07
N THR A 33 -0.52 0.48 24.44
CA THR A 33 0.68 -0.01 25.13
C THR A 33 1.89 -0.20 24.20
N VAL A 34 1.66 -0.25 22.89
CA VAL A 34 2.69 -0.40 21.84
C VAL A 34 2.69 0.83 20.95
N PHE A 35 3.89 1.30 20.60
CA PHE A 35 4.05 2.41 19.65
C PHE A 35 3.73 1.95 18.23
N ILE A 36 2.70 2.52 17.61
CA ILE A 36 2.24 2.18 16.25
C ILE A 36 2.32 3.41 15.37
N LYS A 37 3.03 3.27 14.24
CA LYS A 37 3.24 4.32 13.26
C LYS A 37 2.89 3.82 11.86
N SER A 38 1.85 4.39 11.25
CA SER A 38 1.59 4.25 9.82
C SER A 38 2.32 5.30 9.01
N GLY A 39 2.67 4.95 7.78
CA GLY A 39 3.25 5.86 6.83
C GLY A 39 3.08 5.42 5.37
N GLY A 40 3.19 6.38 4.47
CA GLY A 40 3.03 6.19 3.03
C GLY A 40 4.26 6.59 2.23
N VAL A 41 4.37 6.07 1.01
CA VAL A 41 5.31 6.60 0.01
C VAL A 41 4.83 7.96 -0.48
N HIS A 42 3.55 8.04 -0.87
CA HIS A 42 2.86 9.27 -1.25
C HIS A 42 2.02 9.80 -0.09
N HIS A 43 2.20 11.08 0.24
CA HIS A 43 1.63 11.68 1.45
C HIS A 43 0.82 12.95 1.16
N GLU A 44 0.70 13.35 -0.10
CA GLU A 44 -0.10 14.49 -0.58
C GLU A 44 -1.60 14.15 -0.57
N ALA A 45 -2.12 13.75 0.59
CA ALA A 45 -3.51 13.37 0.77
C ALA A 45 -4.00 13.68 2.18
N THR A 46 -5.31 13.63 2.35
CA THR A 46 -5.99 13.62 3.65
C THR A 46 -6.56 12.23 3.92
N VAL A 47 -6.84 11.93 5.19
CA VAL A 47 -7.50 10.69 5.58
C VAL A 47 -8.86 10.62 4.87
N HIS A 48 -9.20 9.45 4.33
CA HIS A 48 -10.45 9.29 3.58
C HIS A 48 -11.66 9.48 4.51
N PRO A 49 -12.64 10.33 4.17
CA PRO A 49 -13.80 10.58 5.04
C PRO A 49 -14.61 9.32 5.34
N LEU A 50 -14.85 8.46 4.33
CA LEU A 50 -15.50 7.15 4.57
C LEU A 50 -14.70 6.23 5.50
N ALA A 51 -13.36 6.29 5.51
CA ALA A 51 -12.59 5.50 6.46
C ALA A 51 -12.83 5.99 7.90
N VAL A 52 -12.98 7.31 8.09
CA VAL A 52 -13.37 7.89 9.39
C VAL A 52 -14.77 7.41 9.78
N LYS A 53 -15.75 7.50 8.89
CA LYS A 53 -17.15 7.08 9.13
C LYS A 53 -17.22 5.60 9.54
N VAL A 54 -16.59 4.71 8.76
CA VAL A 54 -16.60 3.26 9.03
C VAL A 54 -15.90 2.93 10.35
N MET A 55 -14.78 3.59 10.66
CA MET A 55 -14.10 3.35 11.94
C MET A 55 -14.90 3.87 13.14
N GLN A 56 -15.66 4.96 12.97
CA GLN A 56 -16.57 5.45 14.01
C GLN A 56 -17.73 4.48 14.29
N GLU A 57 -18.20 3.71 13.30
CA GLU A 57 -19.24 2.69 13.50
C GLU A 57 -18.81 1.61 14.51
N ILE A 58 -17.52 1.29 14.58
CA ILE A 58 -16.94 0.36 15.56
C ILE A 58 -16.40 1.08 16.81
N GLY A 59 -16.66 2.38 16.97
CA GLY A 59 -16.25 3.17 18.12
C GLY A 59 -14.78 3.61 18.13
N ILE A 60 -14.08 3.55 17.00
CA ILE A 60 -12.68 3.99 16.87
C ILE A 60 -12.62 5.30 16.09
N ASP A 61 -12.27 6.39 16.76
CA ASP A 61 -12.07 7.67 16.08
C ASP A 61 -10.66 7.79 15.50
N ILE A 62 -10.57 7.87 14.17
CA ILE A 62 -9.32 8.11 13.44
C ILE A 62 -9.21 9.53 12.88
N SER A 63 -10.15 10.42 13.19
CA SER A 63 -10.19 11.80 12.67
C SER A 63 -8.98 12.65 13.11
N GLY A 64 -8.42 12.37 14.29
CA GLY A 64 -7.19 13.00 14.79
C GLY A 64 -5.90 12.46 14.19
N GLN A 65 -5.96 11.43 13.34
CA GLN A 65 -4.79 10.91 12.65
C GLN A 65 -4.44 11.78 11.44
N SER A 66 -3.20 11.66 10.96
CA SER A 66 -2.72 12.41 9.81
C SER A 66 -2.01 11.52 8.80
N VAL A 67 -2.16 11.87 7.53
CA VAL A 67 -1.39 11.26 6.45
C VAL A 67 0.06 11.70 6.62
N SER A 68 0.95 10.73 6.81
CA SER A 68 2.38 10.99 6.95
C SER A 68 3.22 10.00 6.14
N SER A 69 4.44 10.41 5.79
CA SER A 69 5.39 9.56 5.07
C SER A 69 6.26 8.72 6.03
N LEU A 70 6.82 7.62 5.54
CA LEU A 70 7.78 6.79 6.26
C LEU A 70 9.22 7.36 6.28
N GLU A 71 9.51 8.47 5.61
CA GLU A 71 10.90 9.00 5.52
C GLU A 71 11.59 9.19 6.88
N SER A 72 10.86 9.64 7.91
CA SER A 72 11.42 9.78 9.26
C SER A 72 11.69 8.42 9.92
N ALA A 73 10.76 7.47 9.78
CA ALA A 73 10.90 6.11 10.28
C ALA A 73 12.00 5.32 9.56
N ARG A 74 12.24 5.59 8.27
CA ARG A 74 13.30 4.97 7.46
C ARG A 74 14.69 5.18 8.08
N ARG A 75 14.96 6.38 8.61
CA ARG A 75 16.23 6.70 9.29
C ARG A 75 16.40 5.95 10.61
N GLN A 76 15.30 5.57 11.23
CA GLN A 76 15.25 4.87 12.52
C GLN A 76 14.82 3.41 12.32
N ARG A 77 14.99 2.83 11.12
CA ARG A 77 14.48 1.48 10.84
C ARG A 77 14.95 0.45 11.87
N ASP A 78 16.21 0.49 12.29
CA ASP A 78 16.76 -0.53 13.20
C ASP A 78 16.20 -0.42 14.64
N THR A 79 15.33 0.55 14.92
CA THR A 79 14.68 0.70 16.24
C THR A 79 13.34 0.01 16.35
N TYR A 80 12.66 -0.32 15.24
CA TYR A 80 11.34 -0.93 15.26
C TYR A 80 11.43 -2.46 15.24
N ASP A 81 10.49 -3.13 15.89
CA ASP A 81 10.49 -4.59 15.99
C ASP A 81 9.66 -5.25 14.87
N GLY A 82 8.59 -4.58 14.42
CA GLY A 82 7.63 -5.13 13.46
C GLY A 82 7.45 -4.23 12.24
N TYR A 83 7.33 -4.86 11.08
CA TYR A 83 7.01 -4.21 9.81
C TYR A 83 5.83 -4.91 9.14
N ILE A 84 4.80 -4.14 8.83
CA ILE A 84 3.59 -4.59 8.16
C ILE A 84 3.47 -3.81 6.85
N SER A 85 3.47 -4.52 5.71
CA SER A 85 3.16 -3.92 4.42
C SER A 85 1.70 -4.14 4.08
N ILE A 86 0.98 -3.07 3.77
CA ILE A 86 -0.41 -3.12 3.30
C ILE A 86 -0.43 -2.63 1.85
N ASP A 87 -0.58 -3.57 0.93
CA ASP A 87 -0.68 -3.30 -0.50
C ASP A 87 -1.77 -4.15 -1.17
N CYS A 88 -2.07 -3.89 -2.44
CA CYS A 88 -2.95 -4.74 -3.23
C CYS A 88 -2.21 -5.97 -3.77
N GLY A 89 -2.95 -7.06 -4.01
CA GLY A 89 -2.42 -8.19 -4.78
C GLY A 89 -1.91 -7.72 -6.14
N TYR A 90 -0.79 -8.29 -6.58
CA TYR A 90 -0.13 -7.86 -7.83
C TYR A 90 -1.00 -8.14 -9.06
N ASP A 91 -1.77 -9.22 -9.05
CA ASP A 91 -2.69 -9.56 -10.15
C ASP A 91 -3.82 -8.53 -10.32
N CYS A 92 -4.23 -7.89 -9.22
CA CYS A 92 -5.29 -6.88 -9.19
C CYS A 92 -4.75 -5.44 -9.30
N ARG A 93 -3.43 -5.27 -9.45
CA ARG A 93 -2.83 -3.93 -9.48
C ARG A 93 -3.03 -3.31 -10.85
N MET A 94 -3.81 -2.24 -10.91
CA MET A 94 -4.03 -1.48 -12.14
C MET A 94 -3.65 -0.02 -11.97
N THR A 95 -2.96 0.53 -12.97
CA THR A 95 -2.69 1.97 -13.08
C THR A 95 -3.89 2.73 -13.66
N ASP A 96 -4.69 2.03 -14.47
CA ASP A 96 -5.89 2.56 -15.11
C ASP A 96 -7.14 2.11 -14.35
N LYS A 97 -7.87 3.08 -13.80
CA LYS A 97 -9.13 2.82 -13.08
C LYS A 97 -10.29 2.43 -14.01
N THR A 98 -10.11 2.57 -15.32
CA THR A 98 -11.12 2.27 -16.33
C THR A 98 -11.01 0.84 -16.88
N GLN A 99 -9.88 0.17 -16.63
CA GLN A 99 -9.73 -1.24 -16.96
C GLN A 99 -10.50 -2.11 -15.97
N ARG A 100 -11.29 -3.06 -16.50
CA ARG A 100 -11.93 -4.09 -15.69
C ARG A 100 -10.84 -4.94 -15.04
N PRO A 101 -10.99 -5.35 -13.77
CA PRO A 101 -10.09 -6.31 -13.16
C PRO A 101 -9.98 -7.53 -14.06
N SER A 102 -8.76 -7.88 -14.45
CA SER A 102 -8.48 -9.14 -15.13
C SER A 102 -9.03 -10.27 -14.25
N ALA A 103 -9.80 -11.19 -14.83
CA ALA A 103 -10.38 -12.32 -14.13
C ALA A 103 -9.37 -12.92 -13.15
N GLY A 104 -9.65 -12.81 -11.86
CA GLY A 104 -8.75 -13.30 -10.81
C GLY A 104 -8.48 -14.78 -11.02
N LEU A 105 -7.25 -15.20 -10.73
CA LEU A 105 -6.92 -16.61 -10.57
C LEU A 105 -7.65 -17.14 -9.33
N ARG A 106 -8.93 -17.49 -9.48
CA ARG A 106 -9.67 -18.15 -8.41
C ARG A 106 -9.26 -19.61 -8.44
N GLY A 107 -8.22 -19.95 -7.67
CA GLY A 107 -7.94 -21.34 -7.35
C GLY A 107 -9.21 -21.93 -6.74
N GLN A 108 -9.68 -23.07 -7.25
CA GLN A 108 -10.77 -23.81 -6.59
C GLN A 108 -10.29 -24.25 -5.21
N VAL A 109 -10.54 -23.43 -4.19
CA VAL A 109 -10.68 -23.95 -2.84
C VAL A 109 -12.05 -24.63 -2.85
N ARG A 110 -12.08 -25.96 -2.74
CA ARG A 110 -13.35 -26.67 -2.49
C ARG A 110 -13.87 -26.17 -1.15
N ASP A 111 -14.93 -25.37 -1.19
CA ASP A 111 -15.62 -24.89 -0.01
C ASP A 111 -16.00 -26.08 0.88
N VAL A 112 -15.52 -26.06 2.13
CA VAL A 112 -16.07 -26.90 3.18
C VAL A 112 -17.34 -26.19 3.67
N PRO A 113 -18.53 -26.80 3.59
CA PRO A 113 -19.78 -26.10 3.89
C PRO A 113 -19.87 -25.84 5.40
N GLY A 114 -19.98 -24.58 5.82
CA GLY A 114 -20.33 -24.30 7.22
C GLY A 114 -20.15 -22.91 7.83
N ILE A 115 -19.62 -21.89 7.14
CA ILE A 115 -19.45 -20.56 7.77
C ILE A 115 -19.94 -19.45 6.85
N ASN A 116 -21.24 -19.16 6.93
CA ASN A 116 -21.79 -17.87 6.50
C ASN A 116 -21.45 -16.83 7.58
N MET A 117 -20.69 -15.80 7.23
CA MET A 117 -20.71 -14.53 7.95
C MET A 117 -21.33 -13.50 7.03
N ASP A 118 -22.53 -13.07 7.40
CA ASP A 118 -23.32 -12.07 6.68
C ASP A 118 -22.57 -10.73 6.68
N ALA A 119 -22.04 -10.35 5.51
CA ALA A 119 -21.56 -9.00 5.28
C ALA A 119 -22.77 -8.06 5.18
N ALA A 120 -22.92 -7.20 6.17
CA ALA A 120 -24.00 -6.24 6.28
C ALA A 120 -24.12 -5.35 5.03
N SER A 121 -25.31 -5.34 4.45
CA SER A 121 -25.73 -4.46 3.35
C SER A 121 -25.87 -3.02 3.86
N VAL A 122 -24.86 -2.18 3.63
CA VAL A 122 -24.99 -0.72 3.75
C VAL A 122 -25.70 -0.20 2.49
N LYS A 123 -26.91 0.33 2.66
CA LYS A 123 -27.60 1.15 1.66
C LYS A 123 -27.01 2.56 1.76
N ASP A 124 -26.38 3.05 0.71
CA ASP A 124 -26.02 4.48 0.59
C ASP A 124 -26.69 5.03 -0.68
N ASP A 125 -27.48 6.07 -0.49
CA ASP A 125 -28.25 6.78 -1.50
C ASP A 125 -27.36 7.78 -2.24
N GLN A 126 -27.44 7.73 -3.58
CA GLN A 126 -27.16 8.80 -4.54
C GLN A 126 -25.73 9.37 -4.64
N GLU A 127 -24.89 8.73 -5.46
CA GLU A 127 -24.40 9.33 -6.71
C GLU A 127 -23.98 8.23 -7.70
N ASN A 128 -24.46 8.39 -8.93
CA ASN A 128 -24.61 7.39 -9.98
C ASN A 128 -23.27 6.77 -10.46
N TYR A 129 -22.84 5.66 -9.86
CA TYR A 129 -22.05 4.64 -10.56
C TYR A 129 -22.96 3.43 -10.74
N VAL A 130 -23.52 3.28 -11.93
CA VAL A 130 -24.23 2.07 -12.33
C VAL A 130 -23.21 0.94 -12.27
N VAL A 131 -23.18 0.21 -11.16
CA VAL A 131 -22.71 -1.17 -11.17
C VAL A 131 -23.73 -1.89 -12.03
N ALA A 132 -23.43 -2.01 -13.31
CA ALA A 132 -24.15 -2.92 -14.17
C ALA A 132 -23.93 -4.31 -13.58
N SER A 133 -24.85 -4.74 -12.72
CA SER A 133 -25.05 -6.15 -12.42
C SER A 133 -25.63 -6.77 -13.68
N SER A 134 -24.82 -6.89 -14.72
CA SER A 134 -25.11 -7.79 -15.83
C SER A 134 -24.97 -9.19 -15.27
N SER A 135 -26.12 -9.85 -15.18
CA SER A 135 -26.31 -11.28 -14.96
C SER A 135 -25.68 -12.08 -16.10
N GLU A 136 -24.37 -12.04 -16.21
CA GLU A 136 -23.58 -12.98 -17.00
C GLU A 136 -22.74 -13.73 -15.97
N GLU A 137 -23.02 -15.03 -15.79
CA GLU A 137 -22.05 -15.95 -15.20
C GLU A 137 -20.79 -15.86 -16.06
N GLU A 138 -19.88 -14.99 -15.67
CA GLU A 138 -18.60 -14.82 -16.34
C GLU A 138 -17.93 -16.20 -16.29
N ASN A 139 -17.79 -16.87 -17.44
CA ASN A 139 -17.11 -18.15 -17.56
C ASN A 139 -15.63 -17.94 -17.20
N VAL A 140 -15.33 -17.89 -15.90
CA VAL A 140 -13.98 -17.74 -15.40
C VAL A 140 -13.22 -19.01 -15.75
N VAL A 141 -12.25 -18.88 -16.66
CA VAL A 141 -11.39 -20.00 -17.07
C VAL A 141 -10.51 -20.39 -15.89
N GLY A 142 -10.75 -21.58 -15.33
CA GLY A 142 -9.92 -22.15 -14.26
C GLY A 142 -8.61 -22.73 -14.79
N TYR A 143 -7.54 -22.62 -14.00
CA TYR A 143 -6.24 -23.21 -14.29
C TYR A 143 -5.96 -24.39 -13.36
N ASP A 144 -5.20 -25.38 -13.86
CA ASP A 144 -4.74 -26.50 -13.04
C ASP A 144 -3.67 -26.03 -12.05
N PRO A 145 -3.85 -26.25 -10.72
CA PRO A 145 -2.90 -25.81 -9.70
C PRO A 145 -1.53 -26.50 -9.78
N MET A 146 -1.40 -27.63 -10.47
CA MET A 146 -0.10 -28.28 -10.71
C MET A 146 0.67 -27.63 -11.86
N LEU A 147 -0.04 -26.99 -12.80
CA LEU A 147 0.57 -26.24 -13.91
C LEU A 147 0.80 -24.77 -13.55
N VAL A 148 -0.13 -24.19 -12.79
CA VAL A 148 -0.07 -22.81 -12.27
C VAL A 148 -0.14 -22.88 -10.74
N PRO A 149 1.00 -23.12 -10.06
CA PRO A 149 1.02 -23.20 -8.61
C PRO A 149 0.68 -21.85 -8.00
N SER A 150 -0.08 -21.87 -6.90
CA SER A 150 -0.21 -20.70 -6.05
C SER A 150 1.13 -20.39 -5.37
N MET A 151 1.38 -19.11 -5.10
CA MET A 151 2.63 -18.71 -4.46
C MET A 151 2.75 -19.39 -3.09
N PRO A 152 3.82 -20.18 -2.84
CA PRO A 152 3.97 -20.92 -1.59
C PRO A 152 4.05 -19.99 -0.38
N SER A 153 3.23 -20.26 0.64
CA SER A 153 3.12 -19.40 1.84
C SER A 153 4.35 -19.41 2.75
N HIS A 154 5.27 -20.36 2.59
CA HIS A 154 6.51 -20.45 3.36
C HIS A 154 7.62 -19.53 2.83
N TRP A 155 7.40 -18.86 1.69
CA TRP A 155 8.35 -17.89 1.16
C TRP A 155 8.24 -16.55 1.88
N GLU A 156 9.39 -15.89 2.04
CA GLU A 156 9.44 -14.54 2.57
C GLU A 156 9.51 -13.53 1.42
N TYR A 157 8.77 -12.44 1.56
CA TYR A 157 8.88 -11.32 0.63
C TYR A 157 10.12 -10.49 0.95
N GLY A 158 11.02 -10.34 -0.03
CA GLY A 158 12.24 -9.53 0.13
C GLY A 158 12.00 -8.03 0.01
N VAL A 159 11.20 -7.62 -0.98
CA VAL A 159 10.85 -6.22 -1.28
C VAL A 159 9.39 -6.17 -1.75
N ASP A 160 8.65 -5.17 -1.32
CA ASP A 160 7.28 -4.86 -1.75
C ASP A 160 7.20 -3.44 -2.34
N ALA A 161 6.10 -3.07 -2.99
CA ALA A 161 5.95 -1.73 -3.59
C ALA A 161 5.92 -0.60 -2.53
N THR A 162 5.54 -0.92 -1.29
CA THR A 162 5.56 0.01 -0.15
C THR A 162 6.98 0.32 0.35
N ASP A 163 7.96 -0.49 -0.05
CA ASP A 163 9.36 -0.31 0.32
C ASP A 163 10.06 0.79 -0.51
N ALA A 164 9.34 1.45 -1.43
CA ALA A 164 9.87 2.55 -2.21
C ALA A 164 10.12 3.83 -1.39
N GLN A 165 11.26 4.46 -1.63
CA GLN A 165 11.69 5.73 -1.04
C GLN A 165 11.79 6.80 -2.12
N ARG A 166 11.31 8.01 -1.82
CA ARG A 166 11.41 9.14 -2.76
C ARG A 166 12.81 9.73 -2.73
N HIS A 167 13.36 9.93 -3.92
CA HIS A 167 14.66 10.56 -4.11
C HIS A 167 14.52 11.74 -5.08
N TRP A 168 14.68 12.95 -4.56
CA TRP A 168 14.58 14.19 -5.33
C TRP A 168 15.96 14.62 -5.80
N LYS A 169 16.08 14.94 -7.08
CA LYS A 169 17.31 15.43 -7.70
C LYS A 169 17.02 16.67 -8.52
N ILE A 170 18.04 17.49 -8.68
CA ILE A 170 18.03 18.64 -9.58
C ILE A 170 19.33 18.62 -10.37
N TRP A 171 19.21 18.81 -11.67
CA TRP A 171 20.34 19.10 -12.55
C TRP A 171 20.25 20.56 -12.94
N SER A 172 20.98 21.43 -12.23
CA SER A 172 20.88 22.87 -12.46
C SER A 172 21.69 23.27 -13.70
N PRO A 173 21.10 24.03 -14.65
CA PRO A 173 21.85 24.55 -15.79
C PRO A 173 22.91 25.60 -15.40
N ARG A 174 22.92 26.05 -14.14
CA ARG A 174 23.95 26.95 -13.62
C ARG A 174 25.28 26.23 -13.36
N ASP A 175 25.28 24.90 -13.31
CA ASP A 175 26.50 24.09 -13.22
C ASP A 175 27.11 23.96 -14.64
N PRO A 176 28.33 24.47 -14.89
CA PRO A 176 28.95 24.43 -16.21
C PRO A 176 29.15 23.00 -16.73
N SER A 177 29.28 22.02 -15.83
CA SER A 177 29.40 20.61 -16.21
C SER A 177 28.07 19.99 -16.65
N ILE A 178 26.94 20.64 -16.37
CA ILE A 178 25.59 20.25 -16.82
C ILE A 178 25.21 21.02 -18.08
N PHE A 179 25.57 22.32 -18.15
CA PHE A 179 25.27 23.19 -19.28
C PHE A 179 26.01 22.82 -20.57
N HIS A 180 27.11 22.07 -20.47
CA HIS A 180 27.86 21.63 -21.64
C HIS A 180 26.99 20.80 -22.61
N GLU A 181 27.11 21.04 -23.92
CA GLU A 181 26.29 20.41 -24.96
C GLU A 181 26.27 18.87 -24.92
N ASN A 182 27.45 18.26 -24.66
CA ASN A 182 27.66 16.82 -24.53
C ASN A 182 27.30 16.25 -23.14
N SER A 183 26.63 17.02 -22.28
CA SER A 183 26.16 16.56 -20.97
C SER A 183 25.01 15.55 -21.12
N THR A 184 25.11 14.42 -20.43
CA THR A 184 24.03 13.42 -20.33
C THR A 184 23.06 13.70 -19.18
N ARG A 185 23.23 14.81 -18.45
CA ARG A 185 22.37 15.22 -17.34
C ARG A 185 21.19 16.08 -17.84
N LYS A 186 20.40 15.50 -18.74
CA LYS A 186 19.15 16.02 -19.34
C LYS A 186 18.31 14.85 -19.89
N PHE A 187 16.99 14.96 -19.92
CA PHE A 187 16.07 13.94 -20.47
C PHE A 187 15.65 14.21 -21.93
N GLN A 188 16.34 15.13 -22.60
CA GLN A 188 16.15 15.47 -24.00
C GLN A 188 17.48 15.93 -24.60
N ASP A 189 17.54 16.08 -25.92
CA ASP A 189 18.79 16.39 -26.61
C ASP A 189 18.97 17.89 -26.95
N HIS A 190 17.93 18.57 -27.47
CA HIS A 190 18.05 19.87 -28.17
C HIS A 190 17.13 21.01 -27.69
N LEU A 191 16.41 20.85 -26.58
CA LEU A 191 15.43 21.83 -26.08
C LEU A 191 15.97 22.72 -24.94
N TYR A 192 16.70 22.15 -23.98
CA TYR A 192 17.20 22.85 -22.78
C TYR A 192 18.40 22.13 -22.14
N GLU A 193 18.93 22.66 -21.03
CA GLU A 193 19.97 22.03 -20.23
C GLU A 193 19.49 21.71 -18.81
N GLY A 194 19.97 20.60 -18.25
CA GLY A 194 19.60 20.17 -16.91
C GLY A 194 18.18 19.62 -16.81
N GLU A 195 17.68 19.46 -15.58
CA GLU A 195 16.34 18.97 -15.26
C GLU A 195 15.87 19.58 -13.92
N PRO A 196 14.74 20.30 -13.90
CA PRO A 196 14.25 20.93 -12.68
C PRO A 196 13.53 19.92 -11.79
N LEU A 197 14.12 19.64 -10.61
CA LEU A 197 13.50 18.96 -9.47
C LEU A 197 12.67 17.71 -9.83
N PHE A 198 13.32 16.72 -10.43
CA PHE A 198 12.67 15.45 -10.76
C PHE A 198 12.73 14.46 -9.58
N MET A 199 11.71 13.61 -9.48
CA MET A 199 11.61 12.59 -8.44
C MET A 199 11.85 11.20 -9.03
N GLN A 200 12.69 10.42 -8.38
CA GLN A 200 12.87 8.99 -8.64
C GLN A 200 12.46 8.20 -7.40
N LEU A 201 12.11 6.92 -7.59
CA LEU A 201 11.88 5.99 -6.49
C LEU A 201 13.08 5.05 -6.37
N HIS A 202 13.58 4.88 -5.14
CA HIS A 202 14.63 3.93 -4.79
C HIS A 202 14.03 2.84 -3.90
N THR A 203 14.51 1.61 -4.03
CA THR A 203 14.10 0.51 -3.15
C THR A 203 14.75 0.64 -1.77
N SER A 204 13.98 0.47 -0.71
CA SER A 204 14.48 0.48 0.67
C SER A 204 14.36 -0.90 1.30
N PHE A 205 15.47 -1.46 1.78
CA PHE A 205 15.46 -2.77 2.45
C PHE A 205 15.08 -2.64 3.94
N MET A 206 13.92 -2.07 4.25
CA MET A 206 13.47 -1.90 5.64
C MET A 206 13.13 -3.23 6.30
N ARG A 207 12.45 -4.11 5.57
CA ARG A 207 11.85 -5.33 6.11
C ARG A 207 12.83 -6.46 6.42
N VAL A 208 13.96 -6.53 5.72
CA VAL A 208 14.92 -7.65 5.78
C VAL A 208 15.58 -7.82 7.15
N ARG A 209 15.51 -6.80 8.01
CA ARG A 209 16.08 -6.82 9.37
C ARG A 209 15.05 -6.87 10.49
N MET A 210 13.76 -6.85 10.16
CA MET A 210 12.66 -6.82 11.12
C MET A 210 11.93 -8.16 11.15
N LYS A 211 11.26 -8.49 12.26
CA LYS A 211 10.31 -9.60 12.27
C LYS A 211 9.10 -9.18 11.43
N SER A 212 9.10 -9.53 10.14
CA SER A 212 8.03 -9.14 9.22
C SER A 212 6.87 -10.13 9.25
N VAL A 213 5.64 -9.63 9.33
CA VAL A 213 4.42 -10.42 9.18
C VAL A 213 3.67 -9.86 7.97
N GLY A 214 3.58 -10.65 6.90
CA GLY A 214 2.79 -10.28 5.73
C GLY A 214 1.32 -10.58 5.98
N ALA A 215 0.46 -9.57 5.96
CA ALA A 215 -0.98 -9.74 5.95
C ALA A 215 -1.49 -9.55 4.52
N VAL A 216 -1.70 -10.65 3.79
CA VAL A 216 -2.44 -10.63 2.53
C VAL A 216 -3.92 -10.70 2.88
N GLY A 217 -4.71 -9.75 2.40
CA GLY A 217 -6.17 -9.86 2.47
C GLY A 217 -6.61 -11.01 1.58
N ASN A 218 -7.06 -12.11 2.18
CA ASN A 218 -7.73 -13.17 1.46
C ASN A 218 -9.02 -12.60 0.87
N GLY A 219 -9.13 -12.64 -0.45
CA GLY A 219 -10.38 -12.38 -1.18
C GLY A 219 -11.31 -13.58 -1.15
#